data_AF-A0A0S3U853-F1
#
_entry.id   AF-A0A0S3U853-F1
#
_cell.length_a   1.000
_cell.length_b   1.000
_cell.length_c   1.000
_cell.angle_alpha   90.00
_cell.angle_beta   90.00
_cell.angle_gamma   90.00
#
_symmetry.space_group_name_H-M   'P 1'
#
loop_
_entity.id
_entity.type
_entity.pdbx_description
1 polymer ?
#
loop_
_entity_poly.entity_id
_entity_poly.type
_entity_poly.pdbx_seq_one_letter_code
_entity_poly.pdbx_strand_id
1 'polypeptide(L)'
;MQKYDSTTQAHSNAWIFQAWASFAISVTATTIGICYLPVDGWVKGYVGMGTLFTVASTFSVAKTTRDMHESKRLVSRVDEAKLERILTEHDPFKK
;
A
#
# COMPACT_ATOMS: atom_id res chain seq x y z
N MET A 1 -8.96 -12.15 -28.08
CA MET A 1 -8.50 -12.49 -26.72
C MET A 1 -8.46 -11.20 -25.91
N GLN A 2 -8.98 -11.24 -24.69
CA GLN A 2 -9.49 -10.10 -23.92
C GLN A 2 -8.40 -9.07 -23.58
N LYS A 3 -8.60 -7.81 -24.00
CA LYS A 3 -7.77 -6.65 -23.61
C LYS A 3 -7.81 -6.50 -22.09
N TYR A 4 -6.73 -6.88 -21.41
CA TYR A 4 -6.54 -6.60 -19.99
C TYR A 4 -6.03 -5.16 -19.81
N ASP A 5 -6.91 -4.17 -20.04
CA ASP A 5 -6.61 -2.80 -19.61
C ASP A 5 -6.81 -2.73 -18.10
N SER A 6 -5.79 -3.19 -17.35
CA SER A 6 -5.65 -2.85 -15.94
C SER A 6 -5.14 -1.42 -15.85
N THR A 7 -5.99 -0.47 -16.22
CA THR A 7 -5.73 0.97 -16.08
C THR A 7 -5.58 1.21 -14.59
N THR A 8 -4.35 1.28 -14.12
CA THR A 8 -4.04 1.69 -12.75
C THR A 8 -4.55 3.11 -12.62
N GLN A 9 -5.74 3.27 -12.05
CA GLN A 9 -6.36 4.57 -11.84
C GLN A 9 -5.47 5.33 -10.86
N ALA A 10 -4.67 6.26 -11.39
CA ALA A 10 -3.88 7.15 -10.55
C ALA A 10 -4.84 8.05 -9.77
N HIS A 11 -4.65 8.17 -8.46
CA HIS A 11 -5.42 9.11 -7.66
C HIS A 11 -5.10 10.55 -8.07
N SER A 12 -6.13 11.41 -8.06
CA SER A 12 -5.93 12.85 -8.27
C SER A 12 -5.01 13.44 -7.20
N ASN A 13 -4.19 14.43 -7.57
CA ASN A 13 -3.31 15.15 -6.65
C ASN A 13 -4.07 15.74 -5.45
N ALA A 14 -5.33 16.15 -5.63
CA ALA A 14 -6.18 16.64 -4.54
C ALA A 14 -6.47 15.55 -3.49
N TRP A 15 -6.73 14.32 -3.93
CA TRP A 15 -6.97 13.19 -3.03
C TRP A 15 -5.71 12.81 -2.26
N ILE A 16 -4.56 12.78 -2.94
CA ILE A 16 -3.27 12.51 -2.30
C ILE A 16 -2.99 13.54 -1.21
N PHE A 17 -3.19 14.82 -1.50
CA PHE A 17 -3.04 15.89 -0.52
C PHE A 17 -4.00 15.73 0.67
N GLN A 18 -5.29 15.48 0.43
CA GLN A 18 -6.28 15.27 1.48
C GLN A 18 -5.93 14.09 2.40
N ALA A 19 -5.44 12.98 1.83
CA ALA A 19 -5.05 11.80 2.60
C ALA A 19 -3.89 12.12 3.55
N TRP A 20 -2.85 12.81 3.05
CA TRP A 20 -1.71 13.25 3.86
C TRP A 20 -2.11 14.28 4.92
N ALA A 21 -2.97 15.25 4.56
CA ALA A 21 -3.47 16.25 5.49
C ALA A 21 -4.28 15.62 6.63
N SER A 22 -5.20 14.70 6.31
CA SER A 22 -6.01 13.98 7.31
C SER A 22 -5.14 13.16 8.26
N PHE A 23 -4.11 12.49 7.73
CA PHE A 23 -3.16 11.74 8.54
C PHE A 23 -2.38 12.65 9.49
N ALA A 24 -1.85 13.77 9.00
CA ALA A 24 -1.12 14.73 9.84
C ALA A 24 -2.01 15.30 10.95
N ILE A 25 -3.22 15.74 10.61
CA ILE A 25 -4.20 16.27 11.59
C ILE A 25 -4.51 15.22 12.65
N SER A 26 -4.76 13.97 12.25
CA SER A 26 -5.06 12.88 13.18
C SER A 26 -3.90 12.61 14.14
N VAL A 27 -2.67 12.48 13.64
CA VAL A 27 -1.49 12.22 14.48
C VAL A 27 -1.28 13.37 15.46
N THR A 28 -1.33 14.61 14.98
CA THR A 28 -1.16 15.80 15.84
C THR A 28 -2.26 15.89 16.89
N ALA A 29 -3.52 15.66 16.53
CA ALA A 29 -4.64 15.68 17.48
C ALA A 29 -4.46 14.60 18.57
N THR A 30 -4.05 13.38 18.20
CA THR A 30 -3.76 12.31 19.16
C THR A 30 -2.59 12.67 20.07
N THR A 31 -1.50 13.21 19.53
CA THR A 31 -0.34 13.64 20.34
C THR A 31 -0.72 14.75 21.31
N ILE A 32 -1.47 15.76 20.86
CA ILE A 32 -2.00 16.81 21.73
C ILE A 32 -2.87 16.22 22.85
N GLY A 33 -3.76 15.28 22.52
CA GLY A 33 -4.59 14.58 23.50
C GLY A 33 -3.76 13.85 24.58
N ILE A 34 -2.67 13.19 24.19
CA ILE A 34 -1.75 12.53 25.14
C ILE A 34 -1.03 13.57 26.02
N CYS A 35 -0.60 14.70 25.46
CA CYS A 35 0.07 15.76 26.22
C CYS A 35 -0.84 16.36 27.29
N TYR A 36 -2.09 16.68 26.96
CA TYR A 36 -3.08 17.30 27.85
C TYR A 36 -3.73 16.33 28.85
N LEU A 37 -3.47 15.01 28.74
CA LEU A 37 -4.03 14.03 29.64
C LEU A 37 -3.53 14.25 31.08
N PRO A 38 -4.40 14.35 32.11
CA PRO A 38 -3.98 14.57 33.50
C PRO A 38 -3.57 13.25 34.18
N VAL A 39 -2.51 12.62 33.68
CA VAL A 39 -1.98 11.35 34.19
C VAL A 39 -0.46 11.42 34.39
N ASP A 40 0.08 10.42 35.09
CA ASP A 40 1.52 10.27 35.31
C ASP A 40 2.31 10.14 34.00
N GLY A 41 3.54 10.64 33.99
CA GLY A 41 4.42 10.64 32.83
C GLY A 41 4.69 9.23 32.27
N TRP A 42 4.72 8.20 33.13
CA TRP A 42 4.90 6.82 32.71
C TRP A 42 3.73 6.31 31.87
N VAL A 43 2.50 6.64 32.26
CA VAL A 43 1.28 6.25 31.52
C VAL A 43 1.23 6.97 30.18
N LYS A 44 1.60 8.26 30.13
CA LYS A 44 1.75 8.99 28.87
C LYS A 44 2.77 8.33 27.95
N GLY A 45 3.91 7.91 28.52
CA GLY A 45 4.95 7.20 27.80
C GLY A 45 4.47 5.88 27.20
N TYR A 46 3.72 5.07 27.97
CA TYR A 46 3.15 3.81 27.50
C TYR A 46 2.19 4.02 26.31
N VAL A 47 1.25 4.96 26.44
CA VAL A 47 0.29 5.27 25.36
C VAL A 47 1.00 5.89 24.15
N GLY A 48 1.99 6.76 24.37
CA GLY A 48 2.81 7.33 23.31
C GLY A 48 3.60 6.27 22.53
N MET A 49 4.24 5.33 23.24
CA MET A 49 4.94 4.21 22.62
C MET A 49 3.99 3.33 21.81
N GLY A 50 2.83 2.96 22.38
CA GLY A 50 1.83 2.15 21.69
C GLY A 50 1.30 2.81 20.42
N THR A 51 0.91 4.10 20.51
CA THR A 51 0.40 4.85 19.35
C THR A 51 1.44 4.98 18.24
N LEU A 52 2.70 5.32 18.57
CA LEU A 52 3.78 5.38 17.59
C LEU A 52 4.06 4.03 16.94
N PHE A 53 4.11 2.95 17.73
CA PHE A 53 4.37 1.61 17.21
C PHE A 53 3.24 1.10 16.31
N THR A 54 1.97 1.37 16.68
CA THR A 54 0.82 1.03 15.84
C THR A 54 0.89 1.77 14.50
N VAL A 55 1.13 3.08 14.51
CA VAL A 55 1.25 3.88 13.27
C VAL A 55 2.38 3.36 12.38
N ALA A 56 3.56 3.10 12.96
CA ALA A 56 4.69 2.54 12.22
C ALA A 56 4.38 1.16 11.62
N SER A 57 3.73 0.29 12.40
CA SER A 57 3.34 -1.06 11.96
C SER A 57 2.31 -1.02 10.82
N THR A 58 1.33 -0.11 10.88
CA THR A 58 0.37 0.09 9.78
C THR A 58 1.07 0.49 8.49
N PHE A 59 2.06 1.37 8.54
CA PHE A 59 2.85 1.71 7.34
C PHE A 59 3.67 0.54 6.80
N SER A 60 4.24 -0.30 7.68
CA SER A 60 4.96 -1.50 7.26
C SER A 60 4.01 -2.48 6.57
N VAL A 61 2.85 -2.74 7.14
CA VAL A 61 1.81 -3.60 6.54
C VAL A 61 1.36 -3.03 5.19
N ALA A 62 1.09 -1.72 5.09
CA ALA A 62 0.69 -1.07 3.85
C ALA A 62 1.74 -1.23 2.74
N LYS A 63 3.03 -1.07 3.07
CA LYS A 63 4.12 -1.32 2.12
C LYS A 63 4.13 -2.76 1.67
N THR A 64 4.15 -3.72 2.60
CA THR A 64 4.14 -5.15 2.29
C THR A 64 2.95 -5.52 1.40
N THR A 65 1.75 -5.01 1.68
CA THR A 65 0.57 -5.27 0.85
C THR A 65 0.70 -4.68 -0.56
N ARG A 66 1.25 -3.46 -0.69
CA ARG A 66 1.52 -2.86 -2.01
C ARG A 66 2.56 -3.66 -2.78
N ASP A 67 3.65 -4.04 -2.13
CA ASP A 67 4.73 -4.81 -2.73
C ASP A 67 4.25 -6.21 -3.19
N MET A 68 3.33 -6.84 -2.43
CA MET A 68 2.65 -8.07 -2.83
C MET A 68 1.75 -7.88 -4.05
N HIS A 69 0.99 -6.78 -4.13
CA HIS A 69 0.16 -6.47 -5.30
C HIS A 69 1.00 -6.24 -6.56
N GLU A 70 2.10 -5.48 -6.44
CA GLU A 70 3.03 -5.23 -7.54
C GLU A 70 3.71 -6.53 -8.00
N SER A 71 4.19 -7.36 -7.07
CA SER A 71 4.82 -8.64 -7.38
C SER A 71 3.89 -9.58 -8.15
N LYS A 72 2.62 -9.72 -7.73
CA LYS A 72 1.63 -10.55 -8.43
C LYS A 72 1.40 -10.10 -9.87
N ARG A 73 1.29 -8.78 -10.09
CA ARG A 73 1.11 -8.19 -11.43
C ARG A 73 2.32 -8.41 -12.34
N LEU A 74 3.53 -8.39 -11.79
CA LEU A 74 4.74 -8.65 -12.57
C LEU A 74 4.82 -10.13 -12.99
N VAL A 75 4.54 -11.06 -12.07
CA VAL A 75 4.54 -12.50 -12.36
C VAL A 75 3.54 -12.84 -13.47
N SER A 76 2.31 -12.32 -13.40
CA SER A 76 1.30 -12.60 -14.44
C SER A 76 1.72 -12.13 -15.83
N ARG A 77 2.43 -11.00 -15.95
CA ARG A 77 2.94 -10.48 -17.23
C ARG A 77 4.08 -11.33 -17.79
N VAL A 78 4.92 -11.88 -16.91
CA VAL A 78 6.00 -12.80 -17.31
C VAL A 78 5.42 -14.13 -17.78
N ASP A 79 4.44 -14.67 -17.07
CA ASP A 79 3.76 -15.91 -17.45
C ASP A 79 3.03 -15.75 -18.80
N GLU A 80 2.36 -14.62 -19.02
CA GLU A 80 1.72 -14.29 -20.30
C GLU A 80 2.73 -14.23 -21.45
N ALA A 81 3.86 -13.53 -21.28
CA ALA A 81 4.89 -13.45 -22.31
C ALA A 81 5.57 -14.81 -22.60
N LYS A 82 5.73 -15.66 -21.57
CA LYS A 82 6.23 -17.03 -21.74
C LYS A 82 5.22 -17.90 -22.48
N LEU A 83 3.94 -17.79 -22.13
CA LEU A 83 2.85 -18.49 -22.80
C LEU A 83 2.79 -18.11 -24.28
N GLU A 84 2.87 -16.81 -24.58
CA GLU A 84 2.87 -16.30 -25.96
C GLU A 84 4.07 -16.84 -26.76
N ARG A 85 5.28 -16.90 -26.16
CA ARG A 85 6.43 -17.52 -26.81
C ARG A 85 6.24 -18.99 -27.11
N ILE A 86 5.75 -19.78 -26.13
CA ILE A 86 5.51 -21.21 -26.33
C ILE A 86 4.46 -21.43 -27.43
N LEU A 87 3.39 -20.64 -27.43
CA LEU A 87 2.36 -20.69 -28.48
C LEU A 87 2.91 -20.33 -29.86
N THR A 88 3.87 -19.40 -29.92
CA THR A 88 4.50 -18.96 -31.17
C THR A 88 5.52 -19.99 -31.68
N GLU A 89 6.30 -20.61 -30.79
CA GLU A 89 7.30 -21.63 -31.14
C GLU A 89 6.65 -22.99 -31.49
N HIS A 90 5.49 -23.29 -30.91
CA HIS A 90 4.70 -24.47 -31.18
C HIS A 90 3.33 -24.08 -31.77
N ASP A 91 3.35 -23.43 -32.94
CA ASP A 91 2.15 -23.18 -33.73
C ASP A 91 1.78 -24.43 -34.55
N PRO A 92 0.76 -25.22 -34.16
CA PRO A 92 0.35 -26.42 -34.90
C PRO A 92 -0.36 -26.11 -36.23
N PHE A 93 -0.60 -24.84 -36.58
CA PHE A 93 -1.29 -24.44 -37.81
C PHE A 93 -0.37 -24.01 -38.94
N LYS A 94 0.95 -23.99 -38.73
CA LYS A 94 1.93 -23.73 -39.79
C LYS A 94 2.36 -25.05 -40.45
N LYS A 95 1.61 -25.45 -41.47
CA LYS A 95 2.04 -26.42 -42.49
C LYS A 95 2.92 -25.73 -43.53
#